data_AF-A0A3A6EJW0-F1
#
_entry.id   AF-A0A3A6EJW0-F1
#
_cell.length_a   1.000
_cell.length_b   1.000
_cell.length_c   1.000
_cell.angle_alpha   90.00
_cell.angle_beta   90.00
_cell.angle_gamma   90.00
#
_symmetry.space_group_name_H-M   'P 1'
#
loop_
_entity.id
_entity.type
_entity.pdbx_description
1 polymer ?
#
loop_
_entity_poly.entity_id
_entity_poly.type
_entity_poly.pdbx_seq_one_letter_code
_entity_poly.pdbx_strand_id
1 'polypeptide(L)' 'MKMEERDRLIREEAMQQGLAQGQSQGETRMAKLVLELTQKQRFSDLERATLDEEYRRKLFKEFGV' A
#
# COMPACT_ATOMS: atom_id res chain seq x y z
N MET A 1 -29.21 22.58 -5.63
CA MET A 1 -28.73 22.88 -4.26
C MET A 1 -28.64 21.64 -3.36
N LYS A 2 -29.72 21.12 -2.72
CA LYS A 2 -29.59 19.97 -1.77
C LYS A 2 -29.11 18.64 -2.39
N MET A 3 -29.41 18.40 -3.67
CA MET A 3 -29.02 17.15 -4.36
C MET A 3 -27.53 17.18 -4.76
N GLU A 4 -27.03 18.30 -5.27
CA GLU A 4 -25.62 18.47 -5.68
C GLU A 4 -24.66 18.39 -4.49
N GLU A 5 -25.07 18.92 -3.33
CA GLU A 5 -24.31 18.84 -2.08
C GLU A 5 -24.23 17.39 -1.57
N ARG A 6 -25.33 16.63 -1.66
CA ARG A 6 -25.34 15.21 -1.34
C ARG A 6 -24.42 14.40 -2.26
N ASP A 7 -24.47 14.64 -3.57
CA ASP A 7 -23.61 13.95 -4.54
C ASP A 7 -22.12 14.30 -4.37
N ARG A 8 -21.83 15.49 -3.86
CA ARG A 8 -20.47 15.88 -3.48
C ARG A 8 -20.01 15.10 -2.25
N LEU A 9 -20.81 15.04 -1.18
CA LEU A 9 -20.49 14.31 0.04
C LEU A 9 -20.24 12.83 -0.24
N ILE A 10 -21.10 12.18 -1.04
CA ILE A 10 -20.92 10.77 -1.43
C ILE A 10 -19.57 10.54 -2.14
N ARG A 11 -19.18 11.46 -3.04
CA ARG A 11 -17.89 11.35 -3.75
C ARG A 11 -16.70 11.55 -2.82
N GLU A 12 -16.79 12.50 -1.90
CA GLU A 12 -15.75 12.76 -0.91
C GLU A 12 -15.59 11.54 0.03
N GLU A 13 -16.69 10.99 0.54
CA GLU A 13 -16.67 9.77 1.37
C GLU A 13 -16.08 8.57 0.62
N ALA A 14 -16.50 8.34 -0.63
CA ALA A 14 -15.97 7.24 -1.44
C ALA A 14 -14.46 7.39 -1.69
N MET A 15 -13.99 8.63 -1.93
CA MET A 15 -12.56 8.90 -2.08
C MET A 15 -11.79 8.64 -0.78
N GLN A 16 -12.31 9.10 0.36
CA GLN A 16 -11.68 8.87 1.67
C GLN A 16 -11.63 7.38 2.01
N GLN A 17 -12.71 6.63 1.75
CA GLN A 17 -12.73 5.17 1.93
C GLN A 17 -11.71 4.48 1.02
N GLY A 18 -11.60 4.89 -0.24
CA GLY A 18 -10.60 4.35 -1.17
C GLY A 18 -9.16 4.60 -0.70
N LEU A 19 -8.88 5.81 -0.19
CA LEU A 19 -7.57 6.15 0.37
C LEU A 19 -7.25 5.31 1.62
N ALA A 20 -8.20 5.18 2.54
CA ALA A 20 -8.04 4.38 3.76
C ALA A 20 -7.80 2.89 3.43
N GLN A 21 -8.57 2.33 2.49
CA GLN A 21 -8.37 0.96 2.01
C GLN A 21 -7.00 0.80 1.34
N GLY A 22 -6.59 1.76 0.51
CA GLY A 22 -5.28 1.74 -0.15
C GLY A 22 -4.12 1.78 0.84
N GLN A 23 -4.21 2.61 1.88
CA GLN A 23 -3.22 2.67 2.96
C GLN A 23 -3.14 1.35 3.73
N SER A 24 -4.28 0.81 4.18
CA SER A 24 -4.32 -0.47 4.90
C SER A 24 -3.80 -1.65 4.07
N GLN A 25 -4.13 -1.71 2.78
CA GLN A 25 -3.55 -2.69 1.86
C GLN A 25 -2.03 -2.50 1.71
N GLY A 26 -1.57 -1.26 1.59
CA GLY A 26 -0.15 -0.94 1.51
C GLY A 26 0.64 -1.40 2.73
N GLU A 27 0.12 -1.12 3.93
CA GLU A 27 0.69 -1.57 5.21
C GLU A 27 0.75 -3.10 5.29
N THR A 28 -0.33 -3.78 4.89
CA THR A 28 -0.40 -5.25 4.89
C THR A 28 0.65 -5.86 3.95
N ARG A 29 0.80 -5.30 2.73
CA ARG A 29 1.81 -5.77 1.77
C ARG A 29 3.22 -5.53 2.29
N MET A 30 3.47 -4.37 2.89
CA MET A 30 4.77 -4.06 3.49
C MET A 30 5.11 -5.03 4.64
N ALA A 31 4.18 -5.29 5.55
CA ALA A 31 4.42 -6.20 6.67
C ALA A 31 4.80 -7.61 6.20
N LYS A 32 4.10 -8.14 5.18
CA LYS A 32 4.42 -9.42 4.55
C LYS A 32 5.80 -9.41 3.89
N LEU A 33 6.13 -8.36 3.13
CA LEU A 33 7.45 -8.24 2.49
C LEU A 33 8.58 -8.20 3.52
N VAL A 34 8.42 -7.44 4.61
CA VAL A 34 9.39 -7.37 5.71
C VAL A 34 9.61 -8.75 6.34
N LEU A 35 8.52 -9.50 6.59
CA LEU A 35 8.59 -10.84 7.14
C LEU A 35 9.36 -11.80 6.22
N GLU A 36 9.02 -11.85 4.94
CA GLU A 36 9.68 -12.70 3.94
C GLU A 36 11.19 -12.41 3.82
N LEU A 37 11.55 -11.13 3.70
CA LEU A 37 12.95 -10.72 3.59
C LEU A 37 13.74 -11.03 4.86
N THR A 38 13.14 -10.84 6.03
CA THR A 38 13.77 -11.14 7.33
C THR A 38 14.02 -12.64 7.47
N GLN A 39 13.03 -13.48 7.16
CA GLN A 39 13.16 -14.94 7.24
C GLN A 39 14.24 -15.47 6.28
N LYS A 40 14.42 -14.82 5.13
CA LYS A 40 15.45 -15.16 4.13
C LYS A 40 16.79 -14.45 4.34
N GLN A 41 16.93 -13.68 5.42
CA GLN A 41 18.13 -12.89 5.74
C GLN A 41 18.55 -11.90 4.63
N ARG A 42 17.60 -11.43 3.81
CA ARG A 42 17.81 -10.48 2.71
C ARG A 42 17.75 -9.02 3.19
N PHE A 43 18.59 -8.68 4.17
CA PHE A 43 18.55 -7.36 4.83
C PHE A 43 18.89 -6.18 3.91
N SER A 44 19.81 -6.35 2.95
CA SER A 44 20.12 -5.31 1.97
C SER A 44 18.93 -5.01 1.04
N ASP A 45 18.15 -6.03 0.70
CA ASP A 45 16.95 -5.85 -0.12
C ASP A 45 15.84 -5.17 0.69
N LEU A 46 15.76 -5.46 2.00
CA LEU A 46 14.85 -4.78 2.92
C LEU A 46 15.19 -3.29 3.00
N GLU A 47 16.46 -2.94 3.24
CA GLU A 47 16.93 -1.55 3.27
C GLU A 47 16.60 -0.83 1.95
N ARG A 48 16.99 -1.44 0.82
CA ARG A 48 16.72 -0.87 -0.49
C ARG A 48 15.23 -0.70 -0.77
N ALA A 49 14.39 -1.65 -0.37
CA ALA A 49 12.94 -1.56 -0.55
C ALA A 49 12.30 -0.40 0.22
N THR A 50 12.92 0.09 1.30
CA THR A 50 12.42 1.28 2.02
C THR A 50 12.66 2.58 1.26
N LEU A 51 13.72 2.64 0.44
CA LEU A 51 14.16 3.86 -0.26
C LEU A 51 13.77 3.87 -1.74
N ASP A 52 13.72 2.71 -2.38
CA ASP A 52 13.50 2.53 -3.82
C ASP A 52 12.13 1.88 -4.06
N GLU A 53 11.16 2.69 -4.50
CA GLU A 53 9.80 2.24 -4.77
C GLU A 53 9.72 1.27 -5.95
N GLU A 54 10.52 1.47 -7.00
CA GLU A 54 10.50 0.57 -8.15
C GLU A 54 11.04 -0.81 -7.77
N TYR A 55 12.12 -0.84 -6.98
CA TYR A 55 12.67 -2.06 -6.43
C TYR A 55 11.70 -2.74 -5.48
N ARG A 56 11.06 -1.99 -4.58
CA ARG A 56 9.99 -2.52 -3.70
C ARG A 56 8.86 -3.16 -4.52
N ARG A 57 8.44 -2.55 -5.62
CA ARG A 57 7.43 -3.12 -6.53
C ARG A 57 7.89 -4.42 -7.20
N LYS A 58 9.19 -4.56 -7.51
CA LYS A 58 9.75 -5.82 -8.02
C LYS A 58 9.67 -6.92 -6.97
N LEU A 59 10.01 -6.60 -5.72
CA LEU A 59 9.92 -7.56 -4.61
C LEU A 59 8.46 -7.96 -4.28
N PHE A 60 7.51 -7.03 -4.33
CA PHE A 60 6.09 -7.38 -4.21
C PHE A 60 5.66 -8.42 -5.25
N LYS A 61 6.09 -8.26 -6.51
CA LYS A 61 5.83 -9.27 -7.55
C LYS A 61 6.54 -10.59 -7.28
N GLU A 62 7.80 -10.54 -6.82
CA GLU A 62 8.61 -11.73 -6.52
C GLU A 62 7.96 -12.59 -5.43
N PHE A 63 7.49 -11.97 -4.35
CA PHE A 63 6.90 -12.66 -3.20
C PHE A 63 5.37 -12.80 -3.28
N GLY A 64 4.73 -12.33 -4.36
CA GLY A 64 3.28 -12.41 -4.56
C GLY A 64 2.47 -11.60 -3.55
N VAL A 65 3.00 -10.43 -3.14
CA VAL A 65 2.46 -9.57 -2.08
C VAL A 65 1.76 -8.35 -2.62
#